data_AF-A0A7S4FCC6-F1
#
_entry.id   AF-A0A7S4FCC6-F1
#
_cell.length_a   1.000
_cell.length_b   1.000
_cell.length_c   1.000
_cell.angle_alpha   90.00
_cell.angle_beta   90.00
_cell.angle_gamma   90.00
#
_symmetry.space_group_name_H-M   'P 1'
#
loop_
_entity.id
_entity.type
_entity.pdbx_description
1 polymer ?
#
loop_
_entity_poly.entity_id
_entity_poly.type
_entity_poly.pdbx_seq_one_letter_code
_entity_poly.pdbx_strand_id
1 'polypeptide(L)'
;MLLSELHHESTCSSSSKVCTSRRSDRPARERMQTVEMLQERQLCRWDHASLRSKFPASGGVLNLVVLQEVQKYNELTSEIETTLAHLRLALEGQMSISKELEEALDSLESRCVPCRWLARAYPSRDSLAPWLEDLHRRLAFIEDWVKR
;
A
#
# COMPACT_ATOMS: atom_id res chain seq x y z
N MET A 1 -20.10 -2.84 -40.70
CA MET A 1 -20.99 -2.30 -39.65
C MET A 1 -20.37 -2.66 -38.33
N LEU A 2 -20.10 -1.63 -37.53
CA LEU A 2 -19.37 -1.68 -36.27
C LEU A 2 -20.09 -2.53 -35.23
N LEU A 3 -19.35 -3.39 -34.53
CA LEU A 3 -19.59 -3.61 -33.11
C LEU A 3 -18.30 -3.26 -32.37
N SER A 4 -18.36 -2.03 -31.89
CA SER A 4 -17.53 -1.30 -30.95
C SER A 4 -16.85 -2.12 -29.85
N GLU A 5 -15.55 -1.90 -29.74
CA GLU A 5 -14.79 -1.61 -28.52
C GLU A 5 -15.47 -1.94 -27.17
N LEU A 6 -14.93 -2.97 -26.49
CA LEU A 6 -14.98 -3.07 -25.04
C LEU A 6 -13.61 -2.64 -24.50
N HIS A 7 -13.41 -1.33 -24.41
CA HIS A 7 -12.51 -0.79 -23.39
C HIS A 7 -13.06 -1.23 -22.03
N HIS A 8 -12.28 -2.02 -21.30
CA HIS A 8 -12.62 -2.43 -19.94
C HIS A 8 -12.41 -1.24 -19.01
N GLU A 9 -13.33 -0.28 -19.06
CA GLU A 9 -13.47 0.74 -18.02
C GLU A 9 -13.95 0.04 -16.74
N SER A 10 -13.01 -0.16 -15.82
CA SER A 10 -13.34 -0.51 -14.43
C SER A 10 -13.97 0.70 -13.76
N THR A 11 -15.28 0.84 -13.94
CA THR A 11 -16.11 1.79 -13.22
C THR A 11 -16.25 1.29 -11.78
N CYS A 12 -15.49 1.90 -10.87
CA CYS A 12 -15.70 1.71 -9.44
C CYS A 12 -16.97 2.48 -9.04
N SER A 13 -18.14 1.83 -9.11
CA SER A 13 -19.41 2.39 -8.67
C SER A 13 -19.58 2.23 -7.15
N SER A 14 -19.60 3.39 -6.48
CA SER A 14 -20.30 3.78 -5.26
C SER A 14 -20.89 2.68 -4.36
N SER A 15 -20.34 2.51 -3.15
CA SER A 15 -21.03 2.89 -1.91
C SER A 15 -20.21 2.49 -0.67
N SER A 16 -19.55 3.47 -0.05
CA SER A 16 -19.43 3.67 1.42
C SER A 16 -18.23 4.55 1.75
N LYS A 17 -18.49 5.85 1.92
CA LYS A 17 -17.60 6.88 2.50
C LYS A 17 -16.26 7.05 1.78
N VAL A 18 -16.32 7.67 0.60
CA VAL A 18 -15.19 8.46 0.12
C VAL A 18 -14.95 9.55 1.16
N CYS A 19 -13.76 9.54 1.75
CA CYS A 19 -13.23 10.57 2.63
C CYS A 19 -13.25 11.88 1.80
N THR A 20 -14.32 12.69 1.87
CA THR A 20 -14.38 13.97 1.15
C THR A 20 -13.35 14.88 1.79
N SER A 21 -12.14 14.95 1.20
CA SER A 21 -11.05 15.71 1.79
C SER A 21 -11.44 17.20 1.78
N ARG A 22 -11.65 17.74 2.98
CA ARG A 22 -11.53 19.17 3.21
C ARG A 22 -10.02 19.42 3.19
N ARG A 23 -9.52 20.19 2.21
CA ARG A 23 -8.09 20.51 2.05
C ARG A 23 -7.53 20.85 3.44
N SER A 24 -6.63 20.01 3.92
CA SER A 24 -6.09 20.12 5.27
C SER A 24 -5.02 21.20 5.23
N ASP A 25 -5.33 22.39 5.76
CA ASP A 25 -4.40 23.53 5.85
C ASP A 25 -3.34 23.33 6.96
N ARG A 26 -2.89 22.10 7.18
CA ARG A 26 -1.85 21.82 8.15
C ARG A 26 -0.53 22.41 7.70
N PRO A 27 0.25 23.02 8.61
CA PRO A 27 1.56 23.55 8.26
C PRO A 27 2.47 22.41 7.80
N ALA A 28 3.35 22.69 6.82
CA ALA A 28 4.24 21.69 6.20
C ALA A 28 5.00 20.82 7.21
N ARG A 29 5.37 21.37 8.37
CA ARG A 29 6.04 20.66 9.47
C ARG A 29 5.22 19.49 10.02
N GLU A 30 3.92 19.66 10.24
CA GLU A 30 3.04 18.60 10.74
C GLU A 30 2.82 17.50 9.69
N ARG A 31 2.78 17.90 8.42
CA ARG A 31 2.66 16.98 7.27
C ARG A 31 3.90 16.07 7.20
N MET A 32 5.08 16.67 7.33
CA MET A 32 6.35 15.94 7.36
C MET A 32 6.43 14.97 8.53
N GLN A 33 6.04 15.39 9.74
CA GLN A 33 6.02 14.50 10.91
C GLN A 33 5.13 13.27 10.71
N THR A 34 4.00 13.44 10.02
CA THR A 34 3.09 12.32 9.70
C THR A 34 3.77 11.30 8.76
N VAL A 35 4.49 11.79 7.74
CA VAL A 35 5.23 10.93 6.80
C VAL A 35 6.38 10.22 7.50
N GLU A 36 7.15 10.91 8.32
CA GLU A 36 8.28 10.35 9.08
C GLU A 36 7.82 9.23 10.03
N MET A 37 6.77 9.48 10.81
CA MET A 37 6.20 8.48 11.73
C MET A 37 5.79 7.19 11.00
N LEU A 38 5.35 7.28 9.74
CA LEU A 38 4.97 6.13 8.93
C LEU A 38 6.20 5.44 8.30
N GLN A 39 7.25 6.19 7.97
CA GLN A 39 8.50 5.65 7.43
C GLN A 39 9.32 4.89 8.46
N GLU A 40 9.26 5.27 9.73
CA GLU A 40 9.97 4.58 10.82
C GLU A 40 9.46 3.16 11.06
N ARG A 41 8.27 2.82 10.54
CA ARG A 41 7.71 1.48 10.65
C ARG A 41 8.36 0.56 9.63
N GLN A 42 9.23 -0.32 10.11
CA GLN A 42 9.89 -1.33 9.29
C GLN A 42 8.86 -2.24 8.61
N LEU A 43 8.84 -2.23 7.27
CA LEU A 43 8.10 -3.19 6.46
C LEU A 43 9.08 -4.26 5.96
N CYS A 44 8.75 -5.53 6.14
CA CYS A 44 9.60 -6.63 5.70
C CYS A 44 9.56 -6.77 4.17
N ARG A 45 10.74 -6.88 3.55
CA ARG A 45 10.87 -7.25 2.14
C ARG A 45 11.51 -8.62 2.04
N TRP A 46 10.83 -9.56 1.38
CA TRP A 46 11.36 -10.90 1.18
C TRP A 46 12.06 -11.06 -0.17
N ASP A 47 13.18 -11.78 -0.18
CA ASP A 47 13.86 -12.15 -1.42
C ASP A 47 13.12 -13.28 -2.14
N HIS A 48 12.62 -12.97 -3.33
CA HIS A 48 11.82 -13.88 -4.13
C HIS A 48 12.64 -15.05 -4.70
N ALA A 49 13.94 -14.86 -4.92
CA ALA A 49 14.81 -15.92 -5.44
C ALA A 49 15.03 -17.01 -4.38
N SER A 50 15.41 -16.61 -3.17
CA SER A 50 15.57 -17.50 -2.02
C SER A 50 14.28 -18.27 -1.71
N LEU A 51 13.13 -17.58 -1.76
CA LEU A 51 11.83 -18.20 -1.49
C LEU A 51 11.41 -19.22 -2.53
N ARG A 52 11.68 -19.01 -3.82
CA ARG A 52 11.38 -20.01 -4.86
C ARG A 52 12.20 -21.28 -4.69
N SER A 53 13.42 -21.16 -4.18
CA SER A 53 14.24 -22.33 -3.85
C SER A 53 13.70 -23.08 -2.64
N LYS A 54 13.22 -22.35 -1.61
CA LYS A 54 12.68 -22.96 -0.38
C LYS A 54 11.29 -23.56 -0.58
N PHE A 55 10.43 -22.90 -1.35
CA PHE A 55 9.05 -23.29 -1.62
C PHE A 55 8.87 -23.57 -3.12
N PRO A 56 9.33 -24.73 -3.62
CA PRO A 56 9.14 -25.05 -5.03
C PRO A 56 7.65 -25.15 -5.36
N ALA A 57 7.25 -24.60 -6.51
CA ALA A 57 5.86 -24.58 -6.98
C ALA A 57 5.26 -25.98 -7.14
N SER A 58 6.10 -26.98 -7.43
CA SER A 58 5.71 -28.40 -7.49
C SER A 58 5.47 -29.04 -6.12
N GLY A 59 5.83 -28.37 -5.02
CA GLY A 59 5.68 -28.86 -3.65
C GLY A 59 4.25 -28.80 -3.10
N GLY A 60 3.27 -28.41 -3.92
CA GLY A 60 1.85 -28.40 -3.58
C GLY A 60 1.25 -27.00 -3.42
N VAL A 61 -0.05 -26.95 -3.17
CA VAL A 61 -0.85 -25.71 -3.16
C VAL A 61 -0.38 -24.73 -2.08
N LEU A 62 0.05 -25.22 -0.91
CA LEU A 62 0.51 -24.35 0.17
C LEU A 62 1.77 -23.55 -0.21
N ASN A 63 2.71 -24.15 -0.94
CA ASN A 63 3.90 -23.43 -1.42
C ASN A 63 3.52 -22.32 -2.41
N LEU A 64 2.55 -22.60 -3.29
CA LEU A 64 2.03 -21.59 -4.22
C LEU A 64 1.38 -20.43 -3.48
N VAL A 65 0.58 -20.72 -2.44
CA VAL A 65 -0.07 -19.70 -1.61
C VAL A 65 0.97 -18.82 -0.92
N VAL A 66 2.02 -19.40 -0.33
CA VAL A 66 3.11 -18.60 0.31
C VAL A 66 3.77 -17.68 -0.70
N LEU A 67 4.15 -18.21 -1.87
CA LEU A 67 4.82 -17.41 -2.90
C LEU A 67 3.93 -16.25 -3.38
N GLN A 68 2.64 -16.50 -3.57
CA GLN A 68 1.68 -15.48 -3.98
C GLN A 68 1.46 -14.42 -2.90
N GLU A 69 1.25 -14.83 -1.65
CA GLU A 69 1.06 -13.90 -0.54
C GLU A 69 2.31 -13.05 -0.33
N VAL A 70 3.51 -13.65 -0.35
CA VAL A 70 4.76 -12.90 -0.28
C VAL A 70 4.88 -11.89 -1.41
N GLN A 71 4.61 -12.30 -2.66
CA GLN A 71 4.66 -11.39 -3.80
C GLN A 71 3.71 -10.21 -3.59
N LYS A 72 2.47 -10.48 -3.18
CA LYS A 72 1.45 -9.46 -2.93
C LYS A 72 1.88 -8.46 -1.86
N TYR A 73 2.41 -8.93 -0.71
CA TYR A 73 2.87 -8.03 0.34
C TYR A 73 4.15 -7.29 -0.02
N ASN A 74 5.05 -7.88 -0.83
CA ASN A 74 6.20 -7.18 -1.38
C ASN A 74 5.77 -6.01 -2.28
N GLU A 75 4.77 -6.22 -3.15
CA GLU A 75 4.23 -5.15 -4.01
C GLU A 75 3.57 -4.04 -3.17
N LEU A 76 2.77 -4.40 -2.17
CA LEU A 76 2.11 -3.45 -1.28
C LEU A 76 3.12 -2.63 -0.46
N THR A 77 4.09 -3.29 0.16
CA THR A 77 5.10 -2.61 0.99
C THR A 77 5.98 -1.69 0.15
N SER A 78 6.39 -2.13 -1.05
CA SER A 78 7.13 -1.29 -1.99
C SER A 78 6.33 -0.05 -2.42
N GLU A 79 5.03 -0.17 -2.64
CA GLU A 79 4.15 0.96 -2.98
C GLU A 79 4.05 1.96 -1.82
N ILE A 80 3.92 1.48 -0.58
CA ILE A 80 3.91 2.32 0.63
C ILE A 80 5.24 3.06 0.78
N GLU A 81 6.37 2.33 0.73
CA GLU A 81 7.72 2.90 0.83
C GLU A 81 7.96 3.99 -0.22
N THR A 82 7.60 3.70 -1.47
CA THR A 82 7.77 4.63 -2.60
C THR A 82 6.89 5.87 -2.42
N THR A 83 5.63 5.69 -2.03
CA THR A 83 4.72 6.81 -1.75
C THR A 83 5.29 7.71 -0.66
N LEU A 84 5.69 7.14 0.47
CA LEU A 84 6.23 7.91 1.60
C LEU A 84 7.55 8.61 1.24
N ALA A 85 8.44 7.96 0.50
CA ALA A 85 9.70 8.54 0.03
C ALA A 85 9.45 9.76 -0.88
N HIS A 86 8.55 9.62 -1.86
CA HIS A 86 8.19 10.73 -2.74
C HIS A 86 7.48 11.87 -1.99
N LEU A 87 6.62 11.55 -1.02
CA LEU A 87 6.00 12.56 -0.16
C LEU A 87 7.04 13.35 0.63
N ARG A 88 8.05 12.68 1.20
CA ARG A 88 9.15 13.35 1.91
C ARG A 88 9.91 14.29 0.97
N LEU A 89 10.34 13.82 -0.20
CA LEU A 89 11.07 14.63 -1.18
C LEU A 89 10.24 15.82 -1.68
N ALA A 90 8.93 15.62 -1.87
CA ALA A 90 8.03 16.69 -2.30
C ALA A 90 7.83 17.75 -1.22
N LEU A 91 7.72 17.35 0.05
CA LEU A 91 7.60 18.27 1.19
C LEU A 91 8.91 19.02 1.49
N GLU A 92 10.06 18.43 1.17
CA GLU A 92 11.37 19.09 1.20
C GLU A 92 11.61 20.05 0.02
N GLY A 93 10.70 20.08 -0.97
CA GLY A 93 10.83 20.91 -2.16
C GLY A 93 11.83 20.37 -3.20
N GLN A 94 12.31 19.12 -3.04
CA GLN A 94 13.21 18.46 -3.97
C GLN A 94 12.48 17.80 -5.16
N MET A 95 11.17 17.61 -5.03
CA MET A 95 10.31 17.01 -6.04
C MET A 95 9.02 17.83 -6.17
N SER A 96 8.46 17.91 -7.39
CA SER A 96 7.11 18.46 -7.56
C SER A 96 6.07 17.47 -7.04
N ILE A 97 5.19 17.93 -6.16
CA ILE A 97 4.04 17.12 -5.73
C ILE A 97 3.13 16.86 -6.95
N SER A 98 2.84 15.58 -7.22
CA SER A 98 1.88 15.18 -8.24
C SER A 98 0.48 15.11 -7.63
N LYS A 99 -0.56 15.03 -8.48
CA LYS A 99 -1.95 14.89 -8.01
C LYS A 99 -2.14 13.64 -7.15
N GLU A 100 -1.51 12.53 -7.55
CA GLU A 100 -1.60 11.25 -6.83
C GLU A 100 -0.93 11.34 -5.44
N LEU A 101 0.17 12.08 -5.33
CA LEU A 101 0.84 12.31 -4.05
C LEU A 101 0.02 13.25 -3.16
N GLU A 102 -0.59 14.30 -3.72
CA GLU A 102 -1.49 15.19 -2.98
C GLU A 102 -2.68 14.42 -2.41
N GLU A 103 -3.33 13.55 -3.20
CA GLU A 103 -4.41 12.67 -2.75
C GLU A 103 -3.99 11.68 -1.66
N ALA A 104 -2.78 11.10 -1.78
CA ALA A 104 -2.23 10.22 -0.76
C ALA A 104 -2.01 10.99 0.56
N LEU A 105 -1.41 12.19 0.48
CA LEU A 105 -1.13 13.02 1.64
C LEU A 105 -2.42 13.47 2.35
N ASP A 106 -3.41 13.92 1.59
CA ASP A 106 -4.74 14.28 2.10
C ASP A 106 -5.41 13.10 2.84
N SER A 107 -5.27 11.89 2.28
CA SER A 107 -5.80 10.66 2.91
C SER A 107 -5.12 10.40 4.24
N LEU A 108 -3.78 10.46 4.28
CA LEU A 108 -2.99 10.22 5.49
C LEU A 108 -3.32 11.23 6.60
N GLU A 109 -3.44 12.52 6.24
CA GLU A 109 -3.82 13.58 7.18
C GLU A 109 -5.24 13.41 7.71
N SER A 110 -6.13 12.85 6.89
CA SER A 110 -7.49 12.49 7.27
C SER A 110 -7.59 11.17 8.05
N ARG A 111 -6.45 10.55 8.40
CA ARG A 111 -6.36 9.20 9.03
C ARG A 111 -7.06 8.12 8.20
N CYS A 112 -7.19 8.34 6.90
CA CYS A 112 -7.73 7.43 5.89
C CYS A 112 -6.55 6.68 5.22
N VAL A 113 -6.76 5.44 4.79
CA VAL A 113 -5.76 4.69 4.01
C VAL A 113 -5.81 5.19 2.56
N PRO A 114 -4.69 5.58 1.93
CA PRO A 114 -4.66 5.96 0.53
C PRO A 114 -5.27 4.89 -0.39
N CYS A 115 -6.12 5.32 -1.33
CA CYS A 115 -6.80 4.43 -2.29
C CYS A 115 -5.83 3.52 -3.04
N ARG A 116 -4.66 4.05 -3.41
CA ARG A 116 -3.63 3.32 -4.14
C ARG A 116 -3.02 2.18 -3.32
N TRP A 117 -2.92 2.34 -1.99
CA TRP A 117 -2.51 1.26 -1.09
C TRP A 117 -3.61 0.21 -0.98
N LEU A 118 -4.87 0.64 -0.82
CA LEU A 118 -6.03 -0.27 -0.76
C LEU A 118 -6.20 -1.11 -2.04
N ALA A 119 -5.88 -0.56 -3.21
CA ALA A 119 -5.93 -1.28 -4.48
C ALA A 119 -4.95 -2.47 -4.57
N ARG A 120 -3.86 -2.44 -3.81
CA ARG A 120 -2.86 -3.53 -3.71
C ARG A 120 -3.04 -4.38 -2.45
N ALA A 121 -3.76 -3.85 -1.47
CA ALA A 121 -3.96 -4.49 -0.18
C ALA A 121 -5.09 -5.53 -0.20
N TYR A 122 -5.26 -6.17 0.94
CA TYR A 122 -6.46 -6.93 1.25
C TYR A 122 -7.67 -5.99 1.44
N PRO A 123 -8.89 -6.45 1.15
CA PRO A 123 -10.09 -5.68 1.45
C PRO A 123 -10.14 -5.32 2.94
N SER A 124 -10.19 -4.03 3.25
CA SER A 124 -10.31 -3.52 4.61
C SER A 124 -11.19 -2.25 4.61
N ARG A 125 -11.82 -1.99 5.75
CA ARG A 125 -12.61 -0.77 6.02
C ARG A 125 -12.04 0.00 7.21
N ASP A 126 -10.84 -0.36 7.65
CA ASP A 126 -10.20 0.21 8.83
C ASP A 126 -9.65 1.60 8.53
N SER A 127 -9.54 2.42 9.58
CA SER A 127 -8.78 3.67 9.52
C SER A 127 -7.27 3.39 9.52
N LEU A 128 -6.45 4.39 9.22
CA LEU A 128 -5.01 4.23 8.98
C LEU A 128 -4.27 3.46 10.09
N ALA A 129 -4.48 3.82 11.36
CA ALA A 129 -3.80 3.19 12.49
C ALA A 129 -4.12 1.69 12.65
N PRO A 130 -5.40 1.27 12.80
CA PRO A 130 -5.74 -0.15 12.88
C PRO A 130 -5.39 -0.92 11.60
N TRP A 131 -5.47 -0.27 10.42
CA TRP A 131 -5.05 -0.89 9.16
C TRP A 131 -3.54 -1.21 9.16
N LEU A 132 -2.71 -0.27 9.63
CA LEU A 132 -1.27 -0.50 9.78
C LEU A 132 -0.98 -1.61 10.79
N GLU A 133 -1.65 -1.65 11.93
CA GLU A 133 -1.48 -2.73 12.91
C GLU A 133 -1.82 -4.10 12.32
N ASP A 134 -2.91 -4.18 11.55
CA ASP A 134 -3.28 -5.42 10.85
C ASP A 134 -2.25 -5.82 9.80
N LEU A 135 -1.73 -4.85 9.04
CA LEU A 135 -0.66 -5.08 8.08
C LEU A 135 0.58 -5.66 8.77
N HIS A 136 1.02 -5.09 9.90
CA HIS A 136 2.18 -5.60 10.64
C HIS A 136 1.95 -7.04 11.12
N ARG A 137 0.76 -7.37 11.63
CA ARG A 137 0.44 -8.75 12.04
C ARG A 137 0.50 -9.72 10.87
N ARG A 138 0.02 -9.31 9.69
CA ARG A 138 0.07 -10.14 8.47
C ARG A 138 1.50 -10.35 8.00
N LEU A 139 2.31 -9.29 7.98
CA LEU A 139 3.73 -9.40 7.62
C LEU A 139 4.46 -10.34 8.58
N ALA A 140 4.22 -10.22 9.89
CA ALA A 140 4.80 -11.12 10.89
C ALA A 140 4.35 -12.58 10.69
N PHE A 141 3.08 -12.82 10.36
CA PHE A 141 2.58 -14.16 10.06
C PHE A 141 3.28 -14.79 8.85
N ILE A 142 3.43 -14.02 7.77
CA ILE A 142 4.14 -14.49 6.57
C ILE A 142 5.62 -14.72 6.87
N GLU A 143 6.26 -13.84 7.63
CA GLU A 143 7.66 -14.00 8.08
C GLU A 143 7.85 -15.30 8.87
N ASP A 144 6.96 -15.58 9.82
CA ASP A 144 6.99 -16.81 10.61
C ASP A 144 6.75 -18.05 9.74
N TRP A 145 5.86 -17.94 8.74
CA TRP A 145 5.62 -19.03 7.80
C TRP A 145 6.84 -19.29 6.91
N VAL A 146 7.50 -18.23 6.45
CA VAL A 146 8.73 -18.31 5.65
C VAL A 146 9.90 -18.87 6.44
N LYS A 147 9.98 -18.62 7.76
CA LYS A 147 11.08 -19.10 8.61
C LYS A 147 10.99 -20.59 8.96
N ARG A 148 9.78 -21.12 9.11
CA ARG A 148 9.53 -22.55 9.34
C ARG A 148 10.12 -23.41 8.23
#